data_AF-A0A3P9JRF1-F1
#
_entry.id   AF-A0A3P9JRF1-F1
#
_cell.length_a   1.000
_cell.length_b   1.000
_cell.length_c   1.000
_cell.angle_alpha   90.00
_cell.angle_beta   90.00
_cell.angle_gamma   90.00
#
_symmetry.space_group_name_H-M   'P 1'
#
loop_
_entity.id
_entity.type
_entity.pdbx_description
1 polymer ?
#
loop_
_entity_poly.entity_id
_entity_poly.type
_entity_poly.pdbx_seq_one_letter_code
_entity_poly.pdbx_strand_id
1 'polypeptide(L)'
;MSTRRTSSSLLLLFLLILCSGAVSQDDLLTRASCGRVFCSPWQRCIDGVCSCKPPYMCPRDGVKAVCTRNHKRYLSYCQVTHAVRTQGCVKKFSSSIDKQTGVVKLFLPDGGEGEELLVCHGQWNMAAANVACREEHNDPGLESM
;
A
#
# COMPACT_ATOMS: atom_id res chain seq x y z
N MET A 1 38.14 43.34 -40.71
CA MET A 1 37.97 42.04 -40.03
C MET A 1 38.14 42.25 -38.53
N SER A 2 37.03 42.43 -37.80
CA SER A 2 37.04 42.58 -36.34
C SER A 2 36.60 41.25 -35.73
N THR A 3 37.57 40.42 -35.36
CA THR A 3 37.35 39.14 -34.70
C THR A 3 36.93 39.39 -33.25
N ARG A 4 35.62 39.32 -32.98
CA ARG A 4 35.08 39.34 -31.61
C ARG A 4 35.63 38.13 -30.86
N ARG A 5 36.58 38.36 -29.94
CA ARG A 5 36.94 37.42 -28.87
C ARG A 5 35.72 37.23 -27.98
N THR A 6 34.92 36.21 -28.25
CA THR A 6 33.92 35.71 -27.31
C THR A 6 34.67 35.21 -26.09
N SER A 7 34.56 35.99 -24.99
CA SER A 7 35.17 35.70 -23.70
C SER A 7 34.77 34.29 -23.25
N SER A 8 35.78 33.43 -23.04
CA SER A 8 35.63 32.07 -22.49
C SER A 8 34.77 32.04 -21.22
N SER A 9 34.79 33.14 -20.44
CA SER A 9 33.96 33.34 -19.26
C SER A 9 32.45 33.36 -19.54
N LEU A 10 32.01 33.91 -20.68
CA LEU A 10 30.60 33.90 -21.06
C LEU A 10 30.14 32.49 -21.47
N LEU A 11 31.00 31.70 -22.12
CA LEU A 11 30.69 30.32 -22.48
C LEU A 11 30.54 29.43 -21.25
N LEU A 12 31.40 29.62 -20.24
CA LEU A 12 31.33 28.94 -18.94
C LEU A 12 30.07 29.32 -18.15
N LEU A 13 29.67 30.60 -18.14
CA LEU A 13 28.41 31.01 -17.53
C LEU A 13 27.19 30.40 -18.24
N PHE A 14 27.18 30.37 -19.58
CA PHE A 14 26.10 29.73 -20.33
C PHE A 14 26.02 28.21 -20.07
N LEU A 15 27.15 27.52 -19.94
CA LEU A 15 27.20 26.10 -19.57
C LEU A 15 26.70 25.85 -18.14
N LEU A 16 27.04 26.71 -17.17
CA LEU A 16 26.52 26.60 -15.81
C LEU A 16 25.00 26.83 -15.74
N ILE A 17 24.46 27.76 -16.54
CA ILE A 17 23.02 28.02 -16.58
C ILE A 17 22.25 26.83 -17.19
N LEU A 18 22.81 26.16 -18.21
CA LEU A 18 22.21 24.97 -18.83
C LEU A 18 22.29 23.71 -17.93
N CYS A 19 23.37 23.55 -17.15
CA CYS A 19 23.49 22.47 -16.16
C CYS A 19 22.67 22.73 -14.89
N SER A 20 22.24 23.96 -14.64
CA SER A 20 21.32 24.34 -13.55
C SER A 20 19.86 24.26 -13.95
N GLY A 21 19.58 23.87 -15.21
CA GLY A 21 18.26 23.38 -15.58
C GLY A 21 17.92 22.24 -14.63
N ALA A 22 17.07 22.53 -13.66
CA ALA A 22 16.67 21.61 -12.62
C ALA A 22 16.39 20.26 -13.27
N VAL A 23 17.21 19.25 -12.93
CA VAL A 23 16.71 17.89 -12.89
C VAL A 23 15.46 17.99 -12.04
N SER A 24 14.29 17.99 -12.70
CA SER A 24 13.04 17.70 -12.04
C SER A 24 13.22 16.28 -11.57
N GLN A 25 13.67 16.14 -10.33
CA GLN A 25 13.52 14.91 -9.61
C GLN A 25 12.03 14.70 -9.61
N ASP A 26 11.55 13.88 -10.56
CA ASP A 26 10.21 13.35 -10.54
C ASP A 26 10.03 12.84 -9.12
N ASP A 27 9.26 13.56 -8.30
CA ASP A 27 8.92 13.12 -6.95
C ASP A 27 8.57 11.65 -7.07
N LEU A 28 9.19 10.74 -6.30
CA LEU A 28 8.95 9.31 -6.44
C LEU A 28 7.44 9.02 -6.29
N LEU A 29 6.72 8.99 -7.41
CA LEU A 29 5.27 8.99 -7.43
C LEU A 29 4.80 7.59 -7.08
N THR A 30 4.36 7.43 -5.84
CA THR A 30 3.80 6.17 -5.36
C THR A 30 2.28 6.20 -5.36
N ARG A 31 1.64 5.08 -4.99
CA ARG A 31 0.19 5.02 -4.72
C ARG A 31 -0.26 6.03 -3.64
N ALA A 32 0.66 6.55 -2.83
CA ALA A 32 0.36 7.58 -1.84
C ALA A 32 0.37 9.01 -2.43
N SER A 33 0.77 9.22 -3.68
CA SER A 33 0.76 10.56 -4.30
C SER A 33 -0.62 10.87 -4.91
N CYS A 34 -1.33 11.82 -4.31
CA CYS A 34 -2.65 12.23 -4.83
C CYS A 34 -2.60 13.12 -6.07
N GLY A 35 -1.41 13.62 -6.44
CA GLY A 35 -1.20 14.27 -7.73
C GLY A 35 -1.27 13.30 -8.92
N ARG A 36 -1.19 11.98 -8.67
CA ARG A 36 -1.18 10.94 -9.72
C ARG A 36 -2.37 9.99 -9.66
N VAL A 37 -2.77 9.55 -8.46
CA VAL A 37 -3.86 8.57 -8.26
C VAL A 37 -4.78 9.01 -7.14
N PHE A 38 -6.05 8.62 -7.20
CA PHE A 38 -6.97 8.87 -6.09
C PHE A 38 -6.56 8.08 -4.84
N CYS A 39 -6.64 8.73 -3.68
CA CYS A 39 -6.40 8.09 -2.40
C CYS A 39 -7.44 7.00 -2.12
N SER A 40 -7.05 6.00 -1.32
CA SER A 40 -7.98 4.95 -0.88
C SER A 40 -9.12 5.55 -0.04
N PRO A 41 -10.30 4.89 0.04
CA PRO A 41 -11.47 5.45 0.73
C PRO A 41 -11.24 5.90 2.19
N TRP A 42 -10.35 5.21 2.91
CA TRP A 42 -9.95 5.51 4.30
C TRP A 42 -8.84 6.57 4.42
N GLN A 43 -8.43 7.20 3.32
CA GLN A 43 -7.40 8.23 3.25
C GLN A 43 -7.96 9.53 2.65
N ARG A 44 -7.33 10.65 2.97
CA ARG A 44 -7.55 11.98 2.36
C ARG A 44 -6.25 12.53 1.81
N CYS A 45 -6.33 13.35 0.77
CA CYS A 45 -5.18 14.05 0.22
C CYS A 45 -4.85 15.27 1.09
N ILE A 46 -3.60 15.38 1.52
CA ILE A 46 -3.05 16.52 2.26
C ILE A 46 -1.69 16.81 1.63
N ASP A 47 -1.49 18.03 1.13
CA ASP A 47 -0.22 18.49 0.56
C ASP A 47 0.39 17.52 -0.48
N GLY A 48 -0.46 16.97 -1.36
CA GLY A 48 -0.01 16.05 -2.43
C GLY A 48 0.18 14.59 -1.98
N VAL A 49 -0.03 14.26 -0.70
CA VAL A 49 0.14 12.92 -0.14
C VAL A 49 -1.16 12.39 0.50
N CYS A 50 -1.44 11.10 0.30
CA CYS A 50 -2.55 10.40 0.90
C CYS A 50 -2.27 10.05 2.37
N SER A 51 -2.98 10.70 3.28
CA SER A 51 -2.90 10.49 4.73
C SER A 51 -4.19 9.87 5.28
N CYS A 52 -4.10 9.13 6.39
CA CYS A 52 -5.24 8.42 6.99
C CYS A 52 -6.32 9.40 7.49
N LYS A 53 -7.59 9.07 7.24
CA LYS A 53 -8.73 9.81 7.80
C LYS A 53 -8.99 9.38 9.25
N PRO A 54 -9.32 10.31 10.16
CA PRO A 54 -9.89 9.95 11.45
C PRO A 54 -11.18 9.13 11.31
N PRO A 55 -11.49 8.22 12.26
CA PRO A 55 -12.61 7.27 12.15
C PRO A 55 -13.98 7.92 12.04
N TYR A 56 -14.17 9.11 12.63
CA TYR A 56 -15.44 9.84 12.57
C TYR A 56 -15.74 10.41 11.17
N MET A 57 -14.74 10.47 10.28
CA MET A 57 -14.92 10.88 8.88
C MET A 57 -15.30 9.73 7.95
N CYS A 58 -15.42 8.50 8.47
CA CYS A 58 -15.92 7.37 7.71
C CYS A 58 -17.46 7.30 7.76
N PRO A 59 -18.12 6.79 6.71
CA PRO A 59 -19.57 6.56 6.71
C PRO A 59 -20.00 5.66 7.87
N ARG A 60 -21.14 6.01 8.50
CA ARG A 60 -21.73 5.25 9.62
C ARG A 60 -22.95 4.43 9.22
N ASP A 61 -23.73 4.91 8.26
CA ASP A 61 -24.97 4.27 7.84
C ASP A 61 -24.77 3.42 6.59
N GLY A 62 -25.52 2.32 6.47
CA GLY A 62 -25.47 1.41 5.31
C GLY A 62 -24.17 0.60 5.19
N VAL A 63 -23.33 0.55 6.22
CA VAL A 63 -22.04 -0.16 6.20
C VAL A 63 -22.11 -1.51 6.91
N LYS A 64 -21.37 -2.50 6.41
CA LYS A 64 -21.24 -3.83 7.01
C LYS A 64 -20.09 -3.86 8.01
N ALA A 65 -20.36 -4.37 9.21
CA ALA A 65 -19.34 -4.61 10.21
C ALA A 65 -18.30 -5.64 9.73
N VAL A 66 -17.04 -5.42 10.09
CA VAL A 66 -15.91 -6.24 9.67
C VAL A 66 -15.11 -6.75 10.86
N CYS A 67 -14.40 -7.85 10.65
CA CYS A 67 -13.52 -8.49 11.62
C CYS A 67 -12.06 -8.32 11.18
N THR A 68 -11.16 -8.09 12.13
CA THR A 68 -9.71 -8.07 11.88
C THR A 68 -9.04 -9.32 12.42
N ARG A 69 -7.78 -9.54 11.99
CA ARG A 69 -6.94 -10.66 12.43
C ARG A 69 -6.76 -10.73 13.95
N ASN A 70 -6.81 -9.58 14.63
CA ASN A 70 -6.70 -9.50 16.10
C ASN A 70 -8.02 -9.77 16.83
N HIS A 71 -8.97 -10.45 16.16
CA HIS A 71 -10.32 -10.73 16.65
C HIS A 71 -11.10 -9.48 17.05
N LYS A 72 -10.74 -8.31 16.51
CA LYS A 72 -11.43 -7.04 16.80
C LYS A 72 -12.48 -6.78 15.74
N ARG A 73 -13.66 -6.39 16.19
CA ARG A 73 -14.78 -6.01 15.32
C ARG A 73 -14.86 -4.50 15.17
N TYR A 74 -15.02 -4.05 13.93
CA TYR A 74 -15.18 -2.64 13.56
C TYR A 74 -16.52 -2.43 12.87
N LEU A 75 -17.07 -1.21 12.98
CA LEU A 75 -18.34 -0.85 12.36
C LEU A 75 -18.27 -0.94 10.82
N SER A 76 -17.13 -0.59 10.23
CA SER A 76 -16.92 -0.65 8.78
C SER A 76 -15.46 -0.85 8.42
N TYR A 77 -15.20 -1.27 7.17
CA TYR A 77 -13.86 -1.43 6.62
C TYR A 77 -13.04 -0.13 6.65
N CYS A 78 -13.68 1.02 6.43
CA CYS A 78 -13.04 2.33 6.48
C CYS A 78 -12.44 2.65 7.86
N GLN A 79 -13.05 2.13 8.93
CA GLN A 79 -12.63 2.40 10.31
C GLN A 79 -11.64 1.37 10.84
N VAL A 80 -11.26 0.34 10.08
CA VAL A 80 -10.34 -0.72 10.56
C VAL A 80 -8.99 -0.14 11.04
N THR A 81 -8.60 1.03 10.53
CA THR A 81 -7.40 1.77 10.94
C THR A 81 -7.52 2.45 12.31
N HIS A 82 -8.72 2.57 12.89
CA HIS A 82 -8.95 3.32 14.12
C HIS A 82 -10.02 2.65 15.01
N ALA A 83 -9.59 2.18 16.18
CA ALA A 83 -10.32 1.23 17.02
C ALA A 83 -11.66 1.73 17.60
N VAL A 84 -12.71 0.93 17.42
CA VAL A 84 -13.86 0.83 18.34
C VAL A 84 -13.83 -0.58 18.94
N ARG A 85 -13.79 -0.68 20.27
CA ARG A 85 -13.76 -1.96 20.98
C ARG A 85 -15.18 -2.52 21.07
N THR A 86 -15.49 -3.55 20.28
CA THR A 86 -16.68 -4.38 20.48
C THR A 86 -16.27 -5.85 20.56
N GLN A 87 -17.12 -6.68 21.17
CA GLN A 87 -16.87 -8.10 21.45
C GLN A 87 -16.33 -8.86 20.22
N GLY A 88 -15.46 -9.82 20.48
CA GLY A 88 -14.58 -10.44 19.50
C GLY A 88 -15.30 -11.22 18.39
N CYS A 89 -14.63 -11.38 17.27
CA CYS A 89 -15.07 -12.18 16.13
C CYS A 89 -14.23 -13.47 16.03
N VAL A 90 -14.87 -14.60 15.67
CA VAL A 90 -14.28 -15.97 15.78
C VAL A 90 -13.77 -16.51 14.43
N LYS A 91 -13.70 -15.68 13.39
CA LYS A 91 -13.31 -16.13 12.04
C LYS A 91 -11.81 -15.95 11.82
N LYS A 92 -11.06 -17.06 11.74
CA LYS A 92 -9.61 -17.07 11.50
C LYS A 92 -9.34 -17.29 10.01
N PHE A 93 -8.69 -16.31 9.37
CA PHE A 93 -8.06 -16.45 8.06
C PHE A 93 -6.56 -16.63 8.26
N SER A 94 -5.94 -17.51 7.50
CA SER A 94 -4.47 -17.60 7.42
C SER A 94 -4.03 -17.90 6.00
N SER A 95 -2.85 -17.42 5.65
CA SER A 95 -2.17 -17.74 4.40
C SER A 95 -0.75 -18.19 4.70
N SER A 96 -0.25 -19.16 3.95
CA SER A 96 1.14 -19.60 4.06
C SER A 96 1.69 -19.96 2.68
N ILE A 97 2.99 -19.80 2.52
CA ILE A 97 3.70 -20.21 1.32
C ILE A 97 4.55 -21.44 1.65
N ASP A 98 4.31 -22.53 0.94
CA ASP A 98 5.10 -23.74 1.09
C ASP A 98 6.54 -23.49 0.59
N LYS A 99 7.53 -23.56 1.48
CA LYS A 99 8.93 -23.21 1.17
C LYS A 99 9.60 -24.14 0.15
N GLN A 100 9.08 -25.36 -0.03
CA GLN A 100 9.67 -26.35 -0.93
C GLN A 100 9.08 -26.24 -2.33
N THR A 101 7.77 -26.03 -2.42
CA THR A 101 7.04 -26.04 -3.69
C THR A 101 6.70 -24.64 -4.20
N GLY A 102 6.76 -23.61 -3.34
CA GLY A 102 6.36 -22.24 -3.65
C GLY A 102 4.84 -22.06 -3.77
N VAL A 103 4.05 -23.08 -3.43
CA VAL A 103 2.59 -23.06 -3.56
C VAL A 103 1.96 -22.30 -2.40
N VAL A 104 1.00 -21.43 -2.71
CA VAL A 104 0.26 -20.64 -1.72
C VAL A 104 -0.95 -21.42 -1.22
N LYS A 105 -1.03 -21.58 0.11
CA LYS A 105 -2.13 -22.22 0.84
C LYS A 105 -2.94 -21.15 1.59
N LEU A 106 -4.26 -21.24 1.51
CA LEU A 106 -5.19 -20.33 2.17
C LEU A 106 -6.12 -21.13 3.09
N PHE A 107 -6.36 -20.61 4.29
CA PHE A 107 -7.40 -21.11 5.18
C PHE A 107 -8.53 -20.09 5.24
N LEU A 108 -9.70 -20.45 4.71
CA LEU A 108 -10.87 -19.59 4.71
C LEU A 108 -11.84 -19.98 5.84
N PRO A 109 -12.28 -19.02 6.68
CA PRO A 109 -13.24 -19.31 7.73
C PRO A 109 -14.67 -19.38 7.17
N ASP A 110 -15.22 -20.58 7.02
CA ASP A 110 -16.64 -20.80 6.71
C ASP A 110 -17.39 -21.41 7.90
N GLY A 111 -18.52 -20.82 8.29
CA GLY A 111 -19.55 -21.38 9.19
C GLY A 111 -19.19 -21.99 10.57
N GLY A 112 -17.94 -22.35 10.87
CA GLY A 112 -17.53 -23.22 11.97
C GLY A 112 -16.34 -24.14 11.61
N GLU A 113 -16.26 -24.64 10.37
CA GLU A 113 -15.15 -25.47 9.85
C GLU A 113 -14.50 -24.73 8.68
N GLY A 114 -13.26 -24.26 8.88
CA GLY A 114 -12.51 -23.65 7.78
C GLY A 114 -11.84 -24.71 6.92
N GLU A 115 -11.66 -24.40 5.65
CA GLU A 115 -11.02 -25.28 4.66
C GLU A 115 -9.66 -24.73 4.23
N GLU A 116 -8.69 -25.63 4.04
CA GLU A 116 -7.42 -25.31 3.41
C GLU A 116 -7.54 -25.47 1.89
N LEU A 117 -7.25 -24.39 1.15
CA LEU A 117 -7.40 -24.30 -0.29
C LEU A 117 -6.10 -23.85 -0.95
N LEU A 118 -5.90 -24.31 -2.19
CA LEU A 118 -4.82 -23.86 -3.06
C LEU A 118 -5.33 -22.77 -4.01
N VAL A 119 -4.43 -21.87 -4.42
CA VAL A 119 -4.76 -20.81 -5.36
C VAL A 119 -4.61 -21.30 -6.81
N CYS A 120 -5.63 -21.09 -7.63
CA CYS A 120 -5.60 -21.48 -9.04
C CYS A 120 -4.62 -20.62 -9.84
N HIS A 121 -3.79 -21.26 -10.68
CA HIS A 121 -2.84 -20.57 -11.56
C HIS A 121 -3.51 -19.52 -12.46
N GLY A 122 -4.67 -19.84 -13.06
CA GLY A 122 -5.38 -18.92 -13.95
C GLY A 122 -5.94 -17.66 -13.29
N GLN A 123 -6.03 -17.63 -11.95
CA GLN A 123 -6.46 -16.47 -11.17
C GLN A 123 -5.28 -15.79 -10.44
N TRP A 124 -4.07 -16.33 -10.60
CA TRP A 124 -2.86 -15.79 -9.99
C TRP A 124 -2.25 -14.70 -10.85
N ASN A 125 -2.10 -13.50 -10.28
CA ASN A 125 -1.48 -12.37 -10.96
C ASN A 125 -0.53 -11.61 -10.03
N MET A 126 0.16 -10.62 -10.58
CA MET A 126 1.14 -9.85 -9.82
C MET A 126 0.53 -9.09 -8.63
N ALA A 127 -0.74 -8.68 -8.73
CA ALA A 127 -1.43 -8.03 -7.61
C ALA A 127 -1.65 -9.00 -6.45
N ALA A 128 -2.08 -10.24 -6.73
CA ALA A 128 -2.22 -11.29 -5.72
C ALA A 128 -0.86 -11.68 -5.12
N ALA A 129 0.16 -11.86 -5.97
CA ALA A 129 1.52 -12.21 -5.53
C ALA A 129 2.12 -11.16 -4.58
N ASN A 130 2.03 -9.87 -4.94
CA ASN A 130 2.53 -8.78 -4.10
C ASN A 130 1.87 -8.73 -2.72
N VAL A 131 0.58 -9.08 -2.64
CA VAL A 131 -0.16 -9.15 -1.36
C VAL A 131 0.24 -10.40 -0.57
N ALA A 132 0.34 -11.56 -1.21
CA ALA A 132 0.71 -12.81 -0.55
C ALA A 132 2.11 -12.76 0.06
N CYS A 133 3.10 -12.27 -0.70
CA CYS A 133 4.47 -12.12 -0.19
C CYS A 133 4.54 -11.10 0.95
N ARG A 134 3.79 -9.99 0.85
CA ARG A 134 3.72 -9.02 1.95
C ARG A 134 3.15 -9.64 3.22
N GLU A 135 2.15 -10.51 3.10
CA GLU A 135 1.53 -11.13 4.26
C GLU A 135 2.46 -12.15 4.94
N GLU A 136 3.18 -12.95 4.17
CA GLU A 136 4.20 -13.89 4.68
C GLU A 136 5.30 -13.15 5.47
N HIS A 137 5.77 -12.00 4.97
CA HIS A 137 6.80 -11.20 5.65
C HIS A 137 6.29 -10.45 6.89
N ASN A 138 4.99 -10.12 6.97
CA ASN A 138 4.39 -9.40 8.09
C ASN A 138 3.64 -10.32 9.06
N ASP A 139 3.92 -11.63 9.03
CA ASP A 139 3.38 -12.54 10.02
C ASP A 139 4.09 -12.33 11.38
N PRO A 140 3.38 -11.97 12.47
CA PRO A 140 3.96 -11.77 13.79
C PRO A 140 4.57 -13.06 14.37
N GLY A 141 4.40 -14.22 13.75
CA GLY A 141 5.10 -15.46 14.09
C GLY A 141 6.54 -15.55 13.57
N LEU A 142 7.01 -14.61 12.73
CA LEU A 142 8.41 -14.57 12.26
C LEU A 142 9.34 -13.68 13.12
N GLU A 143 8.81 -12.91 14.08
CA GLU A 143 9.61 -12.11 15.03
C GLU A 143 10.11 -12.91 16.25
N SER A 144 9.90 -14.23 16.28
CA SER A 144 10.33 -15.12 17.37
C SER A 144 11.34 -16.21 16.99
N MET A 145 12.18 -15.97 15.98
CA MET A 145 13.36 -16.80 15.67
C MET A 145 14.62 -15.96 15.55
#